data_AF-A0A139BRS1-F1
#
_entry.id   AF-A0A139BRS1-F1
#
_cell.length_a   1.000
_cell.length_b   1.000
_cell.length_c   1.000
_cell.angle_alpha   90.00
_cell.angle_beta   90.00
_cell.angle_gamma   90.00
#
_symmetry.space_group_name_H-M   'P 1'
#
loop_
_entity.id
_entity.type
_entity.pdbx_description
1 polymer ?
#
loop_
_entity_poly.entity_id
_entity_poly.type
_entity_poly.pdbx_seq_one_letter_code
_entity_poly.pdbx_strand_id
1 'polypeptide(L)'
;MLDRTYNIVKPAEDVLNYVGANKSGYQALRRRAIIFKYNGKWVLQSCVVEGISIIQGEVRKERSREYPEAVLFEDWLTFDELYEFIGKALQGSFSLGEYLLEAPNASRQWNKERQPLSNNYMPYAGYVWTSRFHDQNFSTPSVLLAPQQPYYPDLHEAVKDWLPFTIYHGQSDGRKGEINLLLPETRAYFEDAIPNCDFVDLFIAGAEINRLMLEVKGAWWDEEGIHHFSEQVSDGHVRLNIPENVKRLDYILVDAVGSVFDYQQEDGYRHTGLGRNRKTDKARTVANIVREACKNGEGLKIEFKPFIYPENNKLKEIFKAVVAFANSQGGQIFIGINDEGELEGINTALGKWAEAVPDEVACDRYLGIIRTKIRDELRSDVQLEFSQTIVDGQRIVIIDVAESNDKPVTFKQEQTTLYLRRGSNNSKTSPEEWKAIIGSSQNSIGVQTLGRY
;
A
#
# COMPACT_ATOMS: atom_id res chain seq x y z
N MET A 1 9.72 -6.40 18.65
CA MET A 1 10.54 -6.44 17.42
C MET A 1 11.18 -7.81 17.43
N LEU A 2 10.49 -8.78 16.82
CA LEU A 2 10.99 -10.15 16.75
C LEU A 2 12.21 -10.09 15.81
N ASP A 3 13.39 -10.44 16.32
CA ASP A 3 14.57 -10.74 15.49
C ASP A 3 15.23 -9.54 14.77
N ARG A 4 15.73 -8.57 15.56
CA ARG A 4 16.63 -7.52 15.08
C ARG A 4 18.01 -7.63 15.72
N THR A 5 19.04 -7.72 14.89
CA THR A 5 20.44 -7.75 15.30
C THR A 5 21.13 -6.47 14.85
N TYR A 6 21.80 -5.79 15.76
CA TYR A 6 22.59 -4.59 15.47
C TYR A 6 24.08 -4.90 15.48
N ASN A 7 24.85 -4.12 14.73
CA ASN A 7 26.32 -4.16 14.76
C ASN A 7 26.89 -5.55 14.47
N ILE A 8 26.41 -6.17 13.40
CA ILE A 8 26.87 -7.49 12.95
C ILE A 8 28.37 -7.41 12.64
N VAL A 9 29.16 -8.22 13.35
CA VAL A 9 30.63 -8.22 13.23
C VAL A 9 31.09 -8.78 11.89
N LYS A 10 30.38 -9.78 11.38
CA LYS A 10 30.71 -10.49 10.14
C LYS A 10 29.51 -10.58 9.19
N PRO A 11 29.06 -9.45 8.62
CA PRO A 11 27.83 -9.42 7.84
C PRO A 11 27.92 -10.26 6.56
N ALA A 12 29.11 -10.37 5.94
CA ALA A 12 29.28 -11.18 4.73
C ALA A 12 29.05 -12.68 5.01
N GLU A 13 29.58 -13.21 6.12
CA GLU A 13 29.34 -14.60 6.55
C GLU A 13 27.87 -14.82 6.94
N ASP A 14 27.26 -13.88 7.69
CA ASP A 14 25.86 -13.95 8.12
C ASP A 14 24.89 -13.97 6.91
N VAL A 15 25.12 -13.11 5.93
CA VAL A 15 24.35 -13.05 4.69
C VAL A 15 24.52 -14.33 3.86
N LEU A 16 25.76 -14.80 3.66
CA LEU A 16 26.00 -16.02 2.89
C LEU A 16 25.37 -17.25 3.54
N ASN A 17 25.37 -17.35 4.86
CA ASN A 17 24.68 -18.44 5.57
C ASN A 17 23.18 -18.40 5.29
N TYR A 18 22.56 -17.22 5.30
CA TYR A 18 21.14 -17.07 4.99
C TYR A 18 20.80 -17.38 3.53
N VAL A 19 21.59 -16.85 2.59
CA VAL A 19 21.42 -17.10 1.16
C VAL A 19 21.66 -18.57 0.83
N GLY A 20 22.64 -19.20 1.48
CA GLY A 20 22.93 -20.63 1.36
C GLY A 20 21.76 -21.50 1.83
N ALA A 21 21.14 -21.15 2.97
CA ALA A 21 19.95 -21.84 3.47
C ALA A 21 18.73 -21.67 2.53
N ASN A 22 18.64 -20.55 1.83
CA ASN A 22 17.54 -20.22 0.90
C ASN A 22 17.86 -20.53 -0.57
N LYS A 23 19.00 -21.18 -0.85
CA LYS A 23 19.53 -21.33 -2.22
C LYS A 23 18.55 -22.05 -3.15
N SER A 24 17.82 -23.02 -2.64
CA SER A 24 16.83 -23.81 -3.40
C SER A 24 15.68 -22.96 -3.96
N GLY A 25 15.38 -21.82 -3.33
CA GLY A 25 14.30 -20.91 -3.73
C GLY A 25 14.74 -19.67 -4.51
N TYR A 26 16.05 -19.44 -4.67
CA TYR A 26 16.58 -18.32 -5.44
C TYR A 26 16.96 -18.71 -6.87
N GLN A 27 16.61 -17.84 -7.82
CA GLN A 27 17.08 -17.90 -9.19
C GLN A 27 18.42 -17.17 -9.35
N ALA A 28 18.52 -15.96 -8.79
CA ALA A 28 19.70 -15.11 -8.89
C ALA A 28 19.66 -13.95 -7.88
N LEU A 29 20.76 -13.22 -7.77
CA LEU A 29 20.85 -11.98 -7.00
C LEU A 29 20.97 -10.82 -7.98
N ARG A 30 20.11 -9.81 -7.83
CA ARG A 30 20.16 -8.58 -8.63
C ARG A 30 20.62 -7.44 -7.74
N ARG A 31 21.55 -6.62 -8.22
CA ARG A 31 21.96 -5.39 -7.54
C ARG A 31 21.57 -4.19 -8.38
N ARG A 32 20.78 -3.31 -7.78
CA ARG A 32 20.39 -2.02 -8.34
C ARG A 32 20.88 -0.90 -7.45
N ALA A 33 21.39 0.17 -8.04
CA ALA A 33 21.82 1.32 -7.28
C ALA A 33 21.53 2.61 -8.04
N ILE A 34 21.43 3.69 -7.29
CA ILE A 34 21.42 5.04 -7.84
C ILE A 34 22.61 5.77 -7.28
N ILE A 35 23.38 6.38 -8.17
CA ILE A 35 24.54 7.18 -7.84
C ILE A 35 24.45 8.52 -8.56
N PHE A 36 25.09 9.54 -8.01
CA PHE A 36 25.15 10.86 -8.62
C PHE A 36 26.51 11.51 -8.39
N LYS A 37 26.85 12.49 -9.23
CA LYS A 37 28.10 13.25 -9.09
C LYS A 37 27.92 14.36 -8.06
N TYR A 38 28.90 14.47 -7.17
CA TYR A 38 29.06 15.59 -6.26
C TYR A 38 30.54 15.96 -6.17
N ASN A 39 30.89 17.22 -6.47
CA ASN A 39 32.27 17.70 -6.52
C ASN A 39 33.21 16.78 -7.35
N GLY A 40 32.73 16.29 -8.49
CA GLY A 40 33.49 15.43 -9.40
C GLY A 40 33.66 13.98 -8.95
N LYS A 41 33.03 13.56 -7.85
CA LYS A 41 33.05 12.18 -7.34
C LYS A 41 31.67 11.54 -7.38
N TRP A 42 31.62 10.22 -7.54
CA TRP A 42 30.38 9.46 -7.44
C TRP A 42 29.99 9.22 -5.98
N VAL A 43 28.74 9.50 -5.68
CA VAL A 43 28.13 9.37 -4.36
C VAL A 43 26.95 8.43 -4.45
N LEU A 44 26.76 7.61 -3.41
CA LEU A 44 25.66 6.68 -3.33
C LEU A 44 24.36 7.39 -2.93
N GLN A 45 23.30 7.30 -3.73
CA GLN A 45 21.97 7.67 -3.28
C GLN A 45 21.32 6.52 -2.51
N SER A 46 21.33 5.32 -3.07
CA SER A 46 20.86 4.09 -2.42
C SER A 46 21.31 2.88 -3.25
N CYS A 47 21.61 1.76 -2.57
CA CYS A 47 21.96 0.49 -3.20
C CYS A 47 21.07 -0.61 -2.63
N VAL A 48 20.53 -1.45 -3.50
CA VAL A 48 19.74 -2.62 -3.16
C VAL A 48 20.37 -3.85 -3.80
N VAL A 49 20.57 -4.91 -3.02
CA VAL A 49 20.74 -6.26 -3.54
C VAL A 49 19.50 -7.05 -3.18
N GLU A 50 18.80 -7.60 -4.15
CA GLU A 50 17.59 -8.41 -3.93
C GLU A 50 17.80 -9.86 -4.34
N GLY A 51 17.23 -10.77 -3.56
CA GLY A 51 17.10 -12.17 -3.92
C GLY A 51 15.90 -12.39 -4.83
N ILE A 52 16.13 -12.74 -6.10
CA ILE A 52 15.06 -13.08 -7.03
C ILE A 52 14.62 -14.51 -6.76
N SER A 53 13.41 -14.67 -6.20
CA SER A 53 12.85 -15.98 -5.90
C SER A 53 12.23 -16.63 -7.14
N ILE A 54 12.23 -17.96 -7.18
CA ILE A 54 11.61 -18.76 -8.25
C ILE A 54 10.13 -18.41 -8.46
N ILE A 55 9.45 -18.02 -7.38
CA ILE A 55 8.02 -17.67 -7.38
C ILE A 55 7.74 -16.36 -8.12
N GLN A 56 8.73 -15.47 -8.26
CA GLN A 56 8.57 -14.18 -8.91
C GLN A 56 8.47 -14.28 -10.45
N GLY A 57 8.74 -15.47 -11.01
CA GLY A 57 8.82 -15.68 -12.44
C GLY A 57 10.12 -15.13 -13.03
N GLU A 58 10.15 -14.95 -14.35
CA GLU A 58 11.34 -14.49 -15.07
C GLU A 58 11.51 -12.97 -14.93
N VAL A 59 12.54 -12.55 -14.19
CA VAL A 59 12.89 -11.13 -14.05
C VAL A 59 13.91 -10.75 -15.11
N ARG A 60 13.53 -9.83 -16.01
CA ARG A 60 14.40 -9.39 -17.10
C ARG A 60 15.48 -8.43 -16.60
N LYS A 61 16.69 -8.63 -17.11
CA LYS A 61 17.80 -7.67 -16.94
C LYS A 61 17.47 -6.37 -17.67
N GLU A 62 17.52 -5.25 -16.96
CA GLU A 62 17.45 -3.91 -17.54
C GLU A 62 18.85 -3.37 -17.81
N ARG A 63 18.97 -2.47 -18.80
CA ARG A 63 20.22 -1.73 -19.01
C ARG A 63 20.29 -0.59 -18.01
N SER A 64 21.47 -0.35 -17.45
CA SER A 64 21.74 0.85 -16.65
C SER A 64 21.36 2.11 -17.43
N ARG A 65 20.77 3.09 -16.74
CA ARG A 65 20.35 4.37 -17.32
C ARG A 65 21.36 5.43 -16.92
N GLU A 66 21.96 6.06 -17.92
CA GLU A 66 23.00 7.06 -17.73
C GLU A 66 22.46 8.47 -17.99
N TYR A 67 22.66 9.35 -17.02
CA TYR A 67 22.39 10.77 -17.07
C TYR A 67 23.69 11.54 -16.86
N PRO A 68 23.79 12.82 -17.26
CA PRO A 68 25.03 13.59 -17.13
C PRO A 68 25.65 13.57 -15.71
N GLU A 69 24.78 13.69 -14.69
CA GLU A 69 25.15 13.80 -13.29
C GLU A 69 24.62 12.63 -12.42
N ALA A 70 24.00 11.60 -13.01
CA ALA A 70 23.43 10.48 -12.27
C ALA A 70 23.44 9.18 -13.08
N VAL A 71 23.50 8.04 -12.38
CA VAL A 71 23.39 6.71 -13.00
C VAL A 71 22.43 5.87 -12.18
N LEU A 72 21.47 5.26 -12.87
CA LEU A 72 20.62 4.18 -12.36
C LEU A 72 21.25 2.88 -12.84
N PHE A 73 21.99 2.24 -11.94
CA PHE A 73 22.82 1.09 -12.23
C PHE A 73 22.07 -0.22 -11.96
N GLU A 74 22.27 -1.22 -12.82
CA GLU A 74 21.88 -2.61 -12.57
C GLU A 74 22.99 -3.59 -12.98
N ASP A 75 23.28 -4.54 -12.09
CA ASP A 75 23.99 -5.78 -12.42
C ASP A 75 23.43 -6.98 -11.65
N TRP A 76 24.03 -8.14 -11.89
CA TRP A 76 23.63 -9.42 -11.31
C TRP A 76 24.84 -10.03 -10.64
N LEU A 77 24.66 -10.59 -9.46
CA LEU A 77 25.74 -11.09 -8.62
C LEU A 77 25.63 -12.60 -8.42
N THR A 78 26.78 -13.25 -8.46
CA THR A 78 26.99 -14.57 -7.84
C THR A 78 27.13 -14.42 -6.32
N PHE A 79 27.12 -15.55 -5.60
CA PHE A 79 27.30 -15.53 -4.15
C PHE A 79 28.71 -15.04 -3.75
N ASP A 80 29.74 -15.39 -4.52
CA ASP A 80 31.10 -14.94 -4.30
C ASP A 80 31.22 -13.42 -4.53
N GLU A 81 30.58 -12.89 -5.59
CA GLU A 81 30.55 -11.45 -5.85
C GLU A 81 29.76 -10.68 -4.77
N LEU A 82 28.69 -11.26 -4.22
CA LEU A 82 27.98 -10.68 -3.07
C LEU A 82 28.89 -10.60 -1.84
N TYR A 83 29.64 -11.68 -1.56
CA TYR A 83 30.59 -11.71 -0.44
C TYR A 83 31.68 -10.63 -0.59
N GLU A 84 32.28 -10.54 -1.77
CA GLU A 84 33.27 -9.51 -2.08
C GLU A 84 32.68 -8.11 -1.97
N PHE A 85 31.46 -7.90 -2.47
CA PHE A 85 30.77 -6.61 -2.40
C PHE A 85 30.57 -6.16 -0.95
N ILE A 86 30.06 -7.04 -0.07
CA ILE A 86 29.87 -6.71 1.35
C ILE A 86 31.23 -6.42 2.02
N GLY A 87 32.27 -7.22 1.72
CA GLY A 87 33.62 -7.02 2.24
C GLY A 87 34.24 -5.68 1.84
N LYS A 88 34.08 -5.29 0.57
CA LYS A 88 34.50 -3.99 0.04
C LYS A 88 33.69 -2.84 0.66
N ALA A 89 32.38 -2.97 0.72
CA ALA A 89 31.50 -1.99 1.34
C ALA A 89 31.86 -1.73 2.81
N LEU A 90 32.23 -2.77 3.58
CA LEU A 90 32.75 -2.66 4.95
C LEU A 90 34.04 -1.84 5.04
N GLN A 91 34.93 -1.98 4.07
CA GLN A 91 36.18 -1.20 3.97
C GLN A 91 35.95 0.23 3.51
N GLY A 92 34.71 0.57 3.13
CA GLY A 92 34.31 1.93 2.74
C GLY A 92 34.57 2.29 1.30
N SER A 93 34.77 1.30 0.45
CA SER A 93 34.94 1.49 -0.99
C SER A 93 34.35 0.32 -1.75
N PHE A 94 33.59 0.58 -2.81
CA PHE A 94 33.17 -0.47 -3.74
C PHE A 94 32.91 0.11 -5.13
N SER A 95 32.83 -0.77 -6.12
CA SER A 95 32.58 -0.40 -7.52
C SER A 95 31.23 -0.92 -8.00
N LEU A 96 30.59 -0.13 -8.84
CA LEU A 96 29.41 -0.48 -9.63
C LEU A 96 29.81 -0.36 -11.10
N GLY A 97 30.18 -1.49 -11.73
CA GLY A 97 30.84 -1.45 -13.04
C GLY A 97 32.12 -0.61 -12.97
N GLU A 98 32.17 0.47 -13.76
CA GLU A 98 33.29 1.43 -13.77
C GLU A 98 33.20 2.53 -12.70
N TYR A 99 32.07 2.66 -12.00
CA TYR A 99 31.86 3.73 -11.04
C TYR A 99 32.43 3.35 -9.67
N LEU A 100 33.50 4.01 -9.25
CA LEU A 100 34.10 3.86 -7.92
C LEU A 100 33.40 4.76 -6.90
N LEU A 101 32.96 4.17 -5.79
CA LEU A 101 32.41 4.88 -4.65
C LEU A 101 33.34 4.74 -3.45
N GLU A 102 33.62 5.85 -2.77
CA GLU A 102 34.49 5.90 -1.60
C GLU A 102 33.87 6.76 -0.51
N ALA A 103 33.88 6.24 0.72
CA ALA A 103 33.36 6.97 1.87
C ALA A 103 34.18 6.69 3.13
N PRO A 104 35.52 6.87 3.15
CA PRO A 104 36.45 6.29 4.14
C PRO A 104 36.13 6.58 5.61
N ASN A 105 35.42 7.67 5.91
CA ASN A 105 35.18 8.14 7.28
C ASN A 105 33.79 7.82 7.85
N ALA A 106 32.96 7.03 7.16
CA ALA A 106 31.59 6.73 7.58
C ALA A 106 31.49 5.57 8.58
N SER A 107 30.52 5.65 9.48
CA SER A 107 30.15 4.53 10.35
C SER A 107 29.42 3.46 9.55
N ARG A 108 30.04 2.28 9.39
CA ARG A 108 29.53 1.17 8.56
C ARG A 108 29.03 0.00 9.40
N GLN A 109 28.11 0.31 10.30
CA GLN A 109 27.44 -0.72 11.07
C GLN A 109 26.44 -1.45 10.18
N TRP A 110 26.47 -2.78 10.25
CA TRP A 110 25.50 -3.64 9.58
C TRP A 110 24.45 -4.08 10.59
N ASN A 111 23.19 -3.94 10.22
CA ASN A 111 22.06 -4.41 11.00
C ASN A 111 21.28 -5.43 10.18
N LYS A 112 20.60 -6.35 10.86
CA LYS A 112 19.71 -7.34 10.26
C LYS A 112 18.37 -7.26 10.96
N GLU A 113 17.30 -7.26 10.20
CA GLU A 113 15.94 -7.26 10.72
C GLU A 113 15.08 -8.21 9.90
N ARG A 114 14.34 -9.10 10.59
CA ARG A 114 13.33 -9.93 9.95
C ARG A 114 12.11 -9.09 9.59
N GLN A 115 11.68 -9.18 8.35
CA GLN A 115 10.51 -8.51 7.83
C GLN A 115 9.41 -9.53 7.53
N PRO A 116 8.15 -9.23 7.88
CA PRO A 116 7.02 -10.07 7.53
C PRO A 116 6.66 -9.88 6.06
N LEU A 117 5.71 -10.67 5.55
CA LEU A 117 5.11 -10.43 4.22
C LEU A 117 4.65 -8.97 4.07
N SER A 118 4.60 -8.42 2.84
CA SER A 118 4.05 -7.08 2.56
C SER A 118 4.64 -5.93 3.41
N ASN A 119 5.96 -5.95 3.63
CA ASN A 119 6.67 -4.91 4.37
C ASN A 119 7.08 -3.71 3.49
N ASN A 120 7.70 -2.70 4.10
CA ASN A 120 8.09 -1.44 3.43
C ASN A 120 9.31 -1.58 2.49
N TYR A 121 10.06 -2.68 2.61
CA TYR A 121 11.25 -2.93 1.81
C TYR A 121 10.97 -3.82 0.61
N MET A 122 10.21 -4.90 0.79
CA MET A 122 9.89 -5.87 -0.25
C MET A 122 8.52 -6.48 0.00
N PRO A 123 7.85 -7.03 -1.03
CA PRO A 123 6.53 -7.64 -0.84
C PRO A 123 6.60 -9.01 -0.14
N TYR A 124 7.80 -9.58 0.01
CA TYR A 124 8.04 -10.91 0.57
C TYR A 124 8.46 -10.86 2.05
N ALA A 125 8.14 -11.91 2.80
CA ALA A 125 8.76 -12.15 4.09
C ALA A 125 10.25 -12.50 3.90
N GLY A 126 11.08 -12.21 4.90
CA GLY A 126 12.51 -12.53 4.85
C GLY A 126 13.33 -11.63 5.74
N TYR A 127 14.59 -11.42 5.37
CA TYR A 127 15.48 -10.54 6.11
C TYR A 127 15.95 -9.37 5.28
N VAL A 128 16.10 -8.25 5.97
CA VAL A 128 16.74 -7.05 5.45
C VAL A 128 18.03 -6.80 6.21
N TRP A 129 19.15 -6.78 5.49
CA TRP A 129 20.39 -6.23 6.03
C TRP A 129 20.53 -4.79 5.57
N THR A 130 20.85 -3.90 6.50
CA THR A 130 21.09 -2.48 6.20
C THR A 130 22.46 -2.06 6.67
N SER A 131 23.12 -1.23 5.87
CA SER A 131 24.31 -0.51 6.29
C SER A 131 24.37 0.86 5.66
N ARG A 132 24.66 1.87 6.48
CA ARG A 132 24.89 3.21 6.00
C ARG A 132 26.28 3.30 5.39
N PHE A 133 26.36 3.67 4.12
CA PHE A 133 27.64 3.78 3.42
C PHE A 133 28.31 5.14 3.64
N HIS A 134 27.52 6.21 3.79
CA HIS A 134 27.98 7.54 4.19
C HIS A 134 26.96 8.26 5.08
N ASP A 135 27.45 9.18 5.92
CA ASP A 135 26.62 9.97 6.84
C ASP A 135 26.33 11.39 6.33
N GLN A 136 26.89 11.76 5.17
CA GLN A 136 26.78 13.11 4.64
C GLN A 136 25.45 13.33 3.90
N ASN A 137 24.84 14.49 4.12
CA ASN A 137 23.75 15.00 3.29
C ASN A 137 24.34 15.78 2.12
N PHE A 138 24.15 15.26 0.92
CA PHE A 138 24.60 15.89 -0.32
C PHE A 138 23.44 16.62 -1.00
N SER A 139 23.75 17.71 -1.70
CA SER A 139 22.79 18.29 -2.63
C SER A 139 22.63 17.35 -3.83
N THR A 140 21.41 16.91 -4.08
CA THR A 140 21.10 16.04 -5.22
C THR A 140 20.85 16.87 -6.49
N PRO A 141 21.07 16.29 -7.69
CA PRO A 141 20.65 16.92 -8.94
C PRO A 141 19.15 17.20 -8.93
N SER A 142 18.75 18.35 -9.48
CA SER A 142 17.35 18.75 -9.50
C SER A 142 16.52 17.95 -10.48
N VAL A 143 17.04 17.60 -11.67
CA VAL A 143 16.30 16.89 -12.72
C VAL A 143 17.21 15.86 -13.38
N LEU A 144 16.68 14.69 -13.72
CA LEU A 144 17.36 13.68 -14.52
C LEU A 144 16.79 13.69 -15.95
N LEU A 145 17.59 14.22 -16.88
CA LEU A 145 17.24 14.32 -18.29
C LEU A 145 18.42 13.89 -19.15
N ALA A 146 18.18 12.90 -20.02
CA ALA A 146 19.12 12.45 -21.03
C ALA A 146 18.38 11.91 -22.26
N PRO A 147 18.95 12.01 -23.48
CA PRO A 147 18.36 11.42 -24.67
C PRO A 147 18.11 9.92 -24.49
N GLN A 148 16.95 9.45 -24.93
CA GLN A 148 16.54 8.03 -24.87
C GLN A 148 16.40 7.45 -23.45
N GLN A 149 16.47 8.29 -22.42
CA GLN A 149 16.20 7.91 -21.04
C GLN A 149 14.84 8.46 -20.58
N PRO A 150 14.16 7.81 -19.62
CA PRO A 150 13.00 8.38 -18.95
C PRO A 150 13.36 9.72 -18.29
N TYR A 151 12.41 10.64 -18.30
CA TYR A 151 12.50 11.89 -17.55
C TYR A 151 12.14 11.62 -16.07
N TYR A 152 12.97 12.10 -15.15
CA TYR A 152 12.58 12.21 -13.74
C TYR A 152 12.68 13.66 -13.26
N PRO A 153 11.65 14.15 -12.55
CA PRO A 153 11.64 15.50 -12.01
C PRO A 153 12.62 15.69 -10.86
N ASP A 154 13.09 14.62 -10.23
CA ASP A 154 14.17 14.60 -9.24
C ASP A 154 14.73 13.17 -9.04
N LEU A 155 15.77 13.03 -8.22
CA LEU A 155 16.42 11.76 -7.91
C LEU A 155 15.54 10.82 -7.06
N HIS A 156 14.55 11.34 -6.33
CA HIS A 156 13.69 10.57 -5.44
C HIS A 156 12.60 9.82 -6.21
N GLU A 157 12.01 10.45 -7.23
CA GLU A 157 11.12 9.75 -8.16
C GLU A 157 11.89 8.68 -8.96
N ALA A 158 13.15 8.94 -9.32
CA ALA A 158 14.01 7.91 -9.91
C ALA A 158 14.26 6.74 -8.95
N VAL A 159 14.47 6.98 -7.65
CA VAL A 159 14.57 5.91 -6.63
C VAL A 159 13.29 5.08 -6.56
N LYS A 160 12.15 5.75 -6.50
CA LYS A 160 10.83 5.10 -6.39
C LYS A 160 10.50 4.24 -7.61
N ASP A 161 10.94 4.64 -8.80
CA ASP A 161 10.73 3.88 -10.05
C ASP A 161 11.76 2.75 -10.24
N TRP A 162 13.04 2.99 -9.91
CA TRP A 162 14.13 2.07 -10.24
C TRP A 162 14.38 0.99 -9.17
N LEU A 163 14.27 1.33 -7.88
CA LEU A 163 14.58 0.41 -6.78
C LEU A 163 13.33 -0.38 -6.35
N PRO A 164 13.46 -1.64 -5.92
CA PRO A 164 12.33 -2.55 -5.68
C PRO A 164 11.59 -2.30 -4.36
N PHE A 165 11.71 -1.11 -3.76
CA PHE A 165 11.08 -0.82 -2.48
C PHE A 165 9.55 -0.77 -2.61
N THR A 166 8.83 -1.51 -1.75
CA THR A 166 7.36 -1.44 -1.69
C THR A 166 6.85 -0.03 -1.37
N ILE A 167 7.54 0.67 -0.47
CA ILE A 167 7.22 2.04 -0.07
C ILE A 167 8.52 2.84 -0.03
N TYR A 168 8.52 4.05 -0.59
CA TYR A 168 9.62 5.01 -0.52
C TYR A 168 9.10 6.42 -0.20
N HIS A 169 9.67 7.07 0.82
CA HIS A 169 9.20 8.35 1.36
C HIS A 169 9.93 9.57 0.77
N GLY A 170 10.50 9.42 -0.42
CA GLY A 170 11.12 10.51 -1.16
C GLY A 170 12.22 11.22 -0.39
N GLN A 171 12.10 12.55 -0.25
CA GLN A 171 13.05 13.38 0.48
C GLN A 171 13.14 13.08 1.98
N SER A 172 12.16 12.42 2.59
CA SER A 172 12.20 12.10 4.02
C SER A 172 12.62 10.66 4.30
N ASP A 173 12.99 9.90 3.26
CA ASP A 173 13.33 8.50 3.41
C ASP A 173 14.66 8.30 4.17
N GLY A 174 14.65 7.41 5.16
CA GLY A 174 15.84 7.11 5.97
C GLY A 174 16.92 6.34 5.22
N ARG A 175 16.59 5.68 4.11
CA ARG A 175 17.49 4.78 3.37
C ARG A 175 18.44 5.47 2.40
N LYS A 176 18.58 6.80 2.50
CA LYS A 176 19.53 7.59 1.70
C LYS A 176 20.96 7.28 2.12
N GLY A 177 21.83 7.04 1.14
CA GLY A 177 23.20 6.63 1.37
C GLY A 177 23.33 5.23 1.97
N GLU A 178 22.26 4.43 1.96
CA GLU A 178 22.26 3.08 2.54
C GLU A 178 22.40 1.98 1.47
N ILE A 179 23.04 0.90 1.88
CA ILE A 179 23.05 -0.41 1.21
C ILE A 179 22.01 -1.27 1.91
N ASN A 180 21.09 -1.84 1.14
CA ASN A 180 20.00 -2.68 1.62
C ASN A 180 20.09 -4.05 0.92
N LEU A 181 20.19 -5.14 1.67
CA LEU A 181 20.09 -6.49 1.12
C LEU A 181 18.69 -7.02 1.44
N LEU A 182 17.85 -7.17 0.43
CA LEU A 182 16.46 -7.60 0.51
C LEU A 182 16.38 -9.08 0.13
N LEU A 183 16.39 -9.96 1.13
CA LEU A 183 16.56 -11.39 0.93
C LEU A 183 15.31 -12.13 1.41
N PRO A 184 14.40 -12.53 0.49
CA PRO A 184 13.21 -13.31 0.81
C PRO A 184 13.50 -14.63 1.54
N GLU A 185 12.63 -15.00 2.47
CA GLU A 185 12.57 -16.36 3.01
C GLU A 185 11.85 -17.24 1.99
N THR A 186 12.50 -18.34 1.60
CA THR A 186 12.01 -19.22 0.53
C THR A 186 11.74 -20.63 1.01
N ARG A 187 12.20 -21.01 2.21
CA ARG A 187 12.03 -22.37 2.74
C ARG A 187 10.60 -22.60 3.20
N ALA A 188 10.06 -21.68 3.99
CA ALA A 188 8.67 -21.66 4.44
C ALA A 188 8.28 -20.22 4.80
N TYR A 189 7.06 -19.78 4.48
CA TYR A 189 6.54 -18.45 4.80
C TYR A 189 5.00 -18.46 4.75
N PHE A 190 4.36 -17.46 5.35
CA PHE A 190 2.91 -17.33 5.23
C PHE A 190 2.54 -16.79 3.83
N GLU A 191 1.69 -17.53 3.11
CA GLU A 191 1.21 -17.16 1.78
C GLU A 191 -0.07 -16.35 1.84
N ASP A 192 -1.06 -16.82 2.62
CA ASP A 192 -2.35 -16.16 2.75
C ASP A 192 -3.00 -16.42 4.12
N ALA A 193 -3.94 -15.55 4.50
CA ALA A 193 -4.76 -15.66 5.70
C ALA A 193 -6.20 -15.30 5.38
N ILE A 194 -7.10 -16.28 5.45
CA ILE A 194 -8.53 -16.11 5.17
C ILE A 194 -9.29 -16.07 6.50
N PRO A 195 -9.77 -14.90 6.95
CA PRO A 195 -10.63 -14.82 8.11
C PRO A 195 -12.01 -15.43 7.86
N ASN A 196 -12.56 -16.04 8.90
CA ASN A 196 -13.96 -16.42 9.03
C ASN A 196 -14.49 -15.88 10.39
N CYS A 197 -15.76 -16.13 10.72
CA CYS A 197 -16.38 -15.60 11.94
C CYS A 197 -15.69 -16.08 13.24
N ASP A 198 -15.24 -17.34 13.29
CA ASP A 198 -14.71 -17.95 14.51
C ASP A 198 -13.32 -18.57 14.36
N PHE A 199 -12.74 -18.46 13.16
CA PHE A 199 -11.43 -19.02 12.87
C PHE A 199 -10.75 -18.29 11.72
N VAL A 200 -9.44 -18.51 11.59
CA VAL A 200 -8.65 -18.04 10.46
C VAL A 200 -7.91 -19.21 9.84
N ASP A 201 -8.11 -19.40 8.55
CA ASP A 201 -7.36 -20.37 7.75
C ASP A 201 -6.08 -19.68 7.26
N LEU A 202 -4.92 -20.22 7.65
CA LEU A 202 -3.62 -19.77 7.19
C LEU A 202 -3.06 -20.76 6.17
N PHE A 203 -2.46 -20.20 5.12
CA PHE A 203 -1.78 -20.94 4.07
C PHE A 203 -0.28 -20.66 4.16
N ILE A 204 0.52 -21.73 4.10
CA ILE A 204 1.97 -21.72 4.22
C ILE A 204 2.54 -22.26 2.91
N ALA A 205 3.40 -21.48 2.29
CA ALA A 205 4.12 -21.87 1.09
C ALA A 205 5.63 -21.88 1.33
N GLY A 206 6.37 -22.45 0.39
CA GLY A 206 7.82 -22.50 0.44
C GLY A 206 8.39 -23.75 -0.20
N ALA A 207 9.67 -23.70 -0.56
CA ALA A 207 10.38 -24.79 -1.23
C ALA A 207 10.57 -26.02 -0.34
N GLU A 208 10.46 -25.87 0.99
CA GLU A 208 10.79 -26.91 1.96
C GLU A 208 9.64 -27.28 2.90
N ILE A 209 8.41 -26.82 2.64
CA ILE A 209 7.24 -27.08 3.52
C ILE A 209 6.97 -28.58 3.74
N ASN A 210 7.28 -29.44 2.76
CA ASN A 210 7.11 -30.89 2.86
C ASN A 210 8.25 -31.61 3.60
N ARG A 211 9.30 -30.88 3.97
CA ARG A 211 10.50 -31.41 4.67
C ARG A 211 10.59 -30.90 6.10
N LEU A 212 9.99 -29.76 6.39
CA LEU A 212 10.03 -29.11 7.69
C LEU A 212 8.82 -29.55 8.52
N MET A 213 9.04 -29.86 9.79
CA MET A 213 7.96 -30.01 10.77
C MET A 213 7.62 -28.63 11.30
N LEU A 214 6.60 -28.01 10.70
CA LEU A 214 6.21 -26.62 10.94
C LEU A 214 5.06 -26.52 11.95
N GLU A 215 5.15 -25.51 12.80
CA GLU A 215 4.13 -25.13 13.78
C GLU A 215 3.88 -23.63 13.68
N VAL A 216 2.62 -23.22 13.83
CA VAL A 216 2.23 -21.82 14.04
C VAL A 216 1.96 -21.59 15.52
N LYS A 217 2.73 -20.66 16.10
CA LYS A 217 2.61 -20.29 17.52
C LYS A 217 2.22 -18.83 17.63
N GLY A 218 1.33 -18.51 18.55
CA GLY A 218 0.87 -17.14 18.67
C GLY A 218 -0.03 -16.89 19.85
N ALA A 219 -0.57 -15.67 19.87
CA ALA A 219 -1.58 -15.25 20.82
C ALA A 219 -2.51 -14.21 20.22
N TRP A 220 -3.74 -14.16 20.72
CA TRP A 220 -4.69 -13.09 20.45
C TRP A 220 -5.16 -12.44 21.73
N TRP A 221 -5.68 -11.21 21.62
CA TRP A 221 -6.13 -10.42 22.76
C TRP A 221 -7.56 -9.91 22.56
N ASP A 222 -8.34 -9.98 23.63
CA ASP A 222 -9.69 -9.41 23.74
C ASP A 222 -9.82 -8.56 25.02
N GLU A 223 -11.03 -8.42 25.56
CA GLU A 223 -11.28 -7.71 26.82
C GLU A 223 -10.89 -8.53 28.06
N GLU A 224 -10.87 -9.86 27.94
CA GLU A 224 -10.59 -10.79 29.04
C GLU A 224 -9.09 -11.04 29.22
N GLY A 225 -8.30 -10.88 28.15
CA GLY A 225 -6.85 -10.89 28.23
C GLY A 225 -6.17 -11.52 27.02
N ILE A 226 -5.08 -12.25 27.28
CA ILE A 226 -4.26 -12.92 26.28
C ILE A 226 -4.64 -14.41 26.18
N HIS A 227 -4.81 -14.89 24.96
CA HIS A 227 -5.15 -16.27 24.66
C HIS A 227 -4.09 -16.86 23.73
N HIS A 228 -3.40 -17.91 24.18
CA HIS A 228 -2.29 -18.51 23.46
C HIS A 228 -2.75 -19.71 22.62
N PHE A 229 -2.08 -19.94 21.49
CA PHE A 229 -2.30 -21.11 20.65
C PHE A 229 -0.99 -21.63 20.05
N SER A 230 -1.03 -22.91 19.66
CA SER A 230 0.10 -23.65 19.09
C SER A 230 -0.48 -24.75 18.21
N GLU A 231 -0.40 -24.59 16.90
CA GLU A 231 -1.08 -25.46 15.93
C GLU A 231 -0.07 -25.99 14.90
N GLN A 232 -0.13 -27.30 14.63
CA GLN A 232 0.73 -27.93 13.64
C GLN A 232 0.28 -27.59 12.23
N VAL A 233 1.23 -27.33 11.34
CA VAL A 233 0.94 -27.13 9.91
C VAL A 233 0.79 -28.49 9.24
N SER A 234 -0.31 -28.71 8.53
CA SER A 234 -0.58 -29.92 7.76
C SER A 234 -0.85 -29.54 6.30
N ASP A 235 -0.12 -30.13 5.36
CA ASP A 235 -0.27 -29.88 3.92
C ASP A 235 -0.27 -28.39 3.53
N GLY A 236 0.58 -27.59 4.19
CA GLY A 236 0.66 -26.14 3.95
C GLY A 236 -0.53 -25.35 4.48
N HIS A 237 -1.35 -25.93 5.36
CA HIS A 237 -2.53 -25.30 5.93
C HIS A 237 -2.56 -25.43 7.45
N VAL A 238 -3.12 -24.43 8.12
CA VAL A 238 -3.46 -24.50 9.54
C VAL A 238 -4.69 -23.65 9.82
N ARG A 239 -5.55 -24.13 10.71
CA ARG A 239 -6.73 -23.40 11.18
C ARG A 239 -6.52 -22.93 12.61
N LEU A 240 -6.65 -21.62 12.81
CA LEU A 240 -6.57 -21.01 14.14
C LEU A 240 -7.98 -20.64 14.63
N ASN A 241 -8.43 -21.21 15.74
CA ASN A 241 -9.71 -20.85 16.36
C ASN A 241 -9.58 -19.49 17.07
N ILE A 242 -9.87 -18.42 16.34
CA ILE A 242 -9.71 -17.04 16.77
C ILE A 242 -11.02 -16.31 16.47
N PRO A 243 -11.68 -15.72 17.49
CA PRO A 243 -12.93 -14.98 17.29
C PRO A 243 -12.78 -13.77 16.35
N GLU A 244 -13.88 -13.34 15.73
CA GLU A 244 -13.91 -12.18 14.83
C GLU A 244 -13.42 -10.88 15.50
N ASN A 245 -13.79 -10.66 16.76
CA ASN A 245 -13.60 -9.38 17.46
C ASN A 245 -12.37 -9.33 18.38
N VAL A 246 -11.19 -9.68 17.85
CA VAL A 246 -9.93 -9.56 18.61
C VAL A 246 -9.28 -8.19 18.43
N LYS A 247 -8.74 -7.63 19.52
CA LYS A 247 -8.03 -6.34 19.55
C LYS A 247 -6.63 -6.45 18.95
N ARG A 248 -6.04 -7.65 19.02
CA ARG A 248 -4.71 -7.97 18.50
C ARG A 248 -4.58 -9.45 18.17
N LEU A 249 -3.82 -9.77 17.14
CA LEU A 249 -3.33 -11.12 16.83
C LEU A 249 -1.84 -11.06 16.48
N ASP A 250 -1.04 -11.90 17.11
CA ASP A 250 0.34 -12.17 16.74
C ASP A 250 0.52 -13.68 16.48
N TYR A 251 1.22 -14.04 15.40
CA TYR A 251 1.57 -15.44 15.10
C TYR A 251 2.91 -15.54 14.39
N ILE A 252 3.59 -16.66 14.60
CA ILE A 252 4.95 -16.92 14.14
C ILE A 252 4.99 -18.34 13.57
N LEU A 253 5.60 -18.48 12.40
CA LEU A 253 5.89 -19.76 11.78
C LEU A 253 7.26 -20.25 12.25
N VAL A 254 7.29 -21.41 12.90
CA VAL A 254 8.51 -22.02 13.45
C VAL A 254 8.63 -23.49 13.07
N ASP A 255 9.83 -24.04 13.14
CA ASP A 255 10.05 -25.49 13.10
C ASP A 255 10.18 -26.10 14.51
N ALA A 256 10.31 -27.43 14.55
CA ALA A 256 10.50 -28.20 15.77
C ALA A 256 11.77 -27.84 16.59
N VAL A 257 12.76 -27.17 16.00
CA VAL A 257 13.98 -26.73 16.72
C VAL A 257 13.91 -25.25 17.13
N GLY A 258 12.81 -24.57 16.81
CA GLY A 258 12.57 -23.16 17.15
C GLY A 258 13.14 -22.15 16.14
N SER A 259 13.53 -22.60 14.94
CA SER A 259 13.90 -21.68 13.87
C SER A 259 12.67 -20.89 13.45
N VAL A 260 12.78 -19.57 13.42
CA VAL A 260 11.71 -18.68 12.93
C VAL A 260 11.85 -18.52 11.43
N PHE A 261 10.74 -18.66 10.71
CA PHE A 261 10.64 -18.51 9.27
C PHE A 261 9.93 -17.21 8.89
N ASP A 262 8.76 -16.97 9.48
CA ASP A 262 7.93 -15.79 9.22
C ASP A 262 7.14 -15.41 10.49
N TYR A 263 6.64 -14.18 10.55
CA TYR A 263 5.79 -13.71 11.63
C TYR A 263 4.75 -12.71 11.11
N GLN A 264 3.66 -12.56 11.85
CA GLN A 264 2.59 -11.64 11.55
C GLN A 264 2.15 -10.96 12.85
N GLN A 265 1.88 -9.66 12.77
CA GLN A 265 1.39 -8.87 13.89
C GLN A 265 0.28 -7.93 13.40
N GLU A 266 -0.84 -8.00 14.09
CA GLU A 266 -2.06 -7.30 13.73
C GLU A 266 -2.65 -6.67 14.98
N ASP A 267 -2.74 -5.34 15.01
CA ASP A 267 -3.47 -4.59 16.04
C ASP A 267 -4.15 -3.36 15.40
N GLY A 268 -4.86 -2.56 16.20
CA GLY A 268 -5.55 -1.35 15.72
C GLY A 268 -4.64 -0.27 15.11
N TYR A 269 -3.33 -0.37 15.27
CA TYR A 269 -2.32 0.60 14.83
C TYR A 269 -1.25 0.01 13.89
N ARG A 270 -1.08 -1.33 13.88
CA ARG A 270 -0.08 -2.07 13.12
C ARG A 270 -0.76 -3.16 12.31
N HIS A 271 -0.64 -3.06 10.99
CA HIS A 271 -1.11 -4.05 10.03
C HIS A 271 0.08 -4.53 9.19
N THR A 272 1.05 -5.21 9.82
CA THR A 272 2.19 -5.77 9.09
C THR A 272 1.84 -7.16 8.56
N GLY A 273 2.03 -7.36 7.25
CA GLY A 273 1.80 -8.62 6.52
C GLY A 273 0.35 -8.98 6.21
N LEU A 274 -0.03 -10.25 6.35
CA LEU A 274 -1.34 -10.80 5.93
C LEU A 274 -2.53 -10.16 6.64
N GLY A 275 -2.28 -9.35 7.66
CA GLY A 275 -3.24 -8.40 8.23
C GLY A 275 -3.85 -7.40 7.23
N ARG A 276 -3.34 -7.31 5.99
CA ARG A 276 -4.06 -6.66 4.88
C ARG A 276 -5.31 -7.45 4.43
N ASN A 277 -5.25 -8.78 4.49
CA ASN A 277 -6.30 -9.71 4.02
C ASN A 277 -7.31 -10.10 5.10
N ARG A 278 -7.02 -9.88 6.40
CA ARG A 278 -8.08 -9.91 7.42
C ARG A 278 -9.13 -8.79 7.26
N LYS A 279 -8.84 -7.81 6.39
CA LYS A 279 -9.71 -6.70 6.00
C LYS A 279 -10.03 -6.66 4.51
N THR A 280 -9.80 -7.73 3.76
CA THR A 280 -10.56 -7.98 2.53
C THR A 280 -11.89 -8.57 3.00
N ASP A 281 -12.97 -7.84 3.26
CA ASP A 281 -13.64 -6.98 2.28
C ASP A 281 -14.57 -5.90 2.90
N LYS A 282 -14.45 -5.53 4.18
CA LYS A 282 -15.40 -4.56 4.79
C LYS A 282 -14.85 -3.49 5.73
N ALA A 283 -13.54 -3.40 5.96
CA ALA A 283 -13.01 -2.36 6.84
C ALA A 283 -11.70 -1.75 6.33
N ARG A 284 -11.75 -1.06 5.20
CA ARG A 284 -11.01 0.21 5.15
C ARG A 284 -11.46 0.97 6.40
N THR A 285 -10.57 1.28 7.34
CA THR A 285 -10.99 2.20 8.40
C THR A 285 -11.48 3.46 7.69
N VAL A 286 -12.65 3.97 8.09
CA VAL A 286 -13.27 5.14 7.46
C VAL A 286 -12.25 6.30 7.37
N ALA A 287 -11.34 6.41 8.35
CA ALA A 287 -10.20 7.33 8.33
C ALA A 287 -9.19 7.10 7.19
N ASN A 288 -8.88 5.85 6.84
CA ASN A 288 -7.99 5.55 5.71
C ASN A 288 -8.67 5.82 4.37
N ILE A 289 -9.99 5.58 4.25
CA ILE A 289 -10.77 6.00 3.06
C ILE A 289 -10.58 7.51 2.85
N VAL A 290 -10.73 8.30 3.90
CA VAL A 290 -10.54 9.76 3.85
C VAL A 290 -9.11 10.12 3.41
N ARG A 291 -8.09 9.50 4.02
CA ARG A 291 -6.68 9.78 3.66
C ARG A 291 -6.35 9.40 2.22
N GLU A 292 -6.86 8.29 1.73
CA GLU A 292 -6.71 7.88 0.33
C GLU A 292 -7.45 8.83 -0.61
N ALA A 293 -8.65 9.25 -0.24
CA ALA A 293 -9.40 10.22 -1.02
C ALA A 293 -8.63 11.55 -1.14
N CYS A 294 -8.13 12.11 -0.03
CA CYS A 294 -7.30 13.32 -0.06
C CYS A 294 -6.06 13.17 -0.95
N LYS A 295 -5.43 11.99 -1.00
CA LYS A 295 -4.28 11.72 -1.89
C LYS A 295 -4.68 11.67 -3.37
N ASN A 296 -5.85 11.10 -3.66
CA ASN A 296 -6.32 10.90 -5.03
C ASN A 296 -7.00 12.15 -5.61
N GLY A 297 -7.49 13.04 -4.73
CA GLY A 297 -8.24 14.23 -5.12
C GLY A 297 -9.64 13.93 -5.64
N GLU A 298 -10.39 14.99 -5.98
CA GLU A 298 -11.68 14.84 -6.62
C GLU A 298 -11.57 14.22 -8.02
N GLY A 299 -12.57 13.43 -8.40
CA GLY A 299 -12.58 12.79 -9.70
C GLY A 299 -13.85 11.98 -9.96
N LEU A 300 -13.70 10.92 -10.75
CA LEU A 300 -14.84 10.11 -11.22
C LEU A 300 -15.61 9.40 -10.10
N LYS A 301 -14.98 9.18 -8.93
CA LYS A 301 -15.56 8.45 -7.80
C LYS A 301 -15.47 9.20 -6.47
N ILE A 302 -14.91 10.42 -6.47
CA ILE A 302 -14.65 11.21 -5.25
C ILE A 302 -15.17 12.62 -5.48
N GLU A 303 -15.96 13.12 -4.55
CA GLU A 303 -16.41 14.51 -4.43
C GLU A 303 -16.10 15.02 -3.02
N PHE A 304 -15.56 16.22 -2.91
CA PHE A 304 -15.32 16.93 -1.66
C PHE A 304 -16.33 18.05 -1.48
N LYS A 305 -16.77 18.23 -0.24
CA LYS A 305 -17.58 19.38 0.17
C LYS A 305 -17.17 19.86 1.55
N PRO A 306 -17.12 21.18 1.78
CA PRO A 306 -17.12 21.70 3.14
C PRO A 306 -18.46 21.38 3.82
N PHE A 307 -18.61 21.73 5.09
CA PHE A 307 -19.90 21.57 5.78
C PHE A 307 -21.02 22.33 5.06
N ILE A 308 -22.16 21.66 4.81
CA ILE A 308 -23.33 22.24 4.16
C ILE A 308 -24.50 22.27 5.14
N TYR A 309 -24.97 23.46 5.47
CA TYR A 309 -26.18 23.63 6.28
C TYR A 309 -27.39 23.02 5.54
N PRO A 310 -28.18 22.13 6.17
CA PRO A 310 -29.31 21.48 5.53
C PRO A 310 -30.34 22.45 4.93
N GLU A 311 -30.45 23.66 5.45
CA GLU A 311 -31.37 24.71 5.01
C GLU A 311 -30.83 25.52 3.80
N ASN A 312 -29.56 25.33 3.44
CA ASN A 312 -28.89 26.08 2.39
C ASN A 312 -29.15 25.48 0.99
N ASN A 313 -29.32 26.35 0.00
CA ASN A 313 -29.42 25.97 -1.41
C ASN A 313 -28.21 25.18 -1.93
N LYS A 314 -27.04 25.29 -1.29
CA LYS A 314 -25.84 24.47 -1.60
C LYS A 314 -26.07 22.97 -1.41
N LEU A 315 -27.08 22.56 -0.64
CA LEU A 315 -27.44 21.14 -0.51
C LEU A 315 -27.81 20.50 -1.86
N LYS A 316 -28.27 21.30 -2.84
CA LYS A 316 -28.51 20.85 -4.21
C LYS A 316 -27.26 20.28 -4.89
N GLU A 317 -26.06 20.65 -4.45
CA GLU A 317 -24.81 20.08 -4.97
C GLU A 317 -24.64 18.62 -4.54
N ILE A 318 -24.98 18.29 -3.30
CA ILE A 318 -25.00 16.89 -2.82
C ILE A 318 -26.00 16.08 -3.64
N PHE A 319 -27.20 16.61 -3.89
CA PHE A 319 -28.20 15.90 -4.69
C PHE A 319 -27.70 15.60 -6.11
N LYS A 320 -27.04 16.59 -6.76
CA LYS A 320 -26.44 16.40 -8.08
C LYS A 320 -25.32 15.37 -8.07
N ALA A 321 -24.46 15.38 -7.06
CA ALA A 321 -23.39 14.40 -6.93
C ALA A 321 -23.96 12.98 -6.76
N VAL A 322 -24.99 12.80 -5.91
CA VAL A 322 -25.67 11.51 -5.73
C VAL A 322 -26.26 11.01 -7.06
N VAL A 323 -27.00 11.85 -7.80
CA VAL A 323 -27.56 11.46 -9.10
C VAL A 323 -26.46 11.09 -10.10
N ALA A 324 -25.41 11.91 -10.18
CA ALA A 324 -24.30 11.69 -11.12
C ALA A 324 -23.51 10.40 -10.81
N PHE A 325 -23.30 10.08 -9.52
CA PHE A 325 -22.65 8.84 -9.10
C PHE A 325 -23.54 7.62 -9.34
N ALA A 326 -24.81 7.68 -8.95
CA ALA A 326 -25.77 6.60 -9.17
C ALA A 326 -25.96 6.27 -10.66
N ASN A 327 -25.91 7.28 -11.53
CA ASN A 327 -25.96 7.13 -12.98
C ASN A 327 -24.65 6.64 -13.60
N SER A 328 -23.53 6.76 -12.91
CA SER A 328 -22.20 6.31 -13.36
C SER A 328 -21.80 5.01 -12.63
N GLN A 329 -20.58 4.90 -12.09
CA GLN A 329 -20.07 3.68 -11.45
C GLN A 329 -20.10 3.76 -9.91
N GLY A 330 -21.06 4.50 -9.36
CA GLY A 330 -21.06 4.88 -7.94
C GLY A 330 -19.94 5.86 -7.59
N GLY A 331 -19.81 6.16 -6.29
CA GLY A 331 -18.78 7.08 -5.79
C GLY A 331 -18.98 7.44 -4.32
N GLN A 332 -18.11 8.30 -3.82
CA GLN A 332 -18.07 8.73 -2.42
C GLN A 332 -18.09 10.26 -2.34
N ILE A 333 -18.91 10.80 -1.45
CA ILE A 333 -18.94 12.23 -1.13
C ILE A 333 -18.38 12.42 0.27
N PHE A 334 -17.34 13.23 0.40
CA PHE A 334 -16.71 13.55 1.68
C PHE A 334 -17.12 14.96 2.13
N ILE A 335 -17.75 15.07 3.30
CA ILE A 335 -18.16 16.35 3.89
C ILE A 335 -17.21 16.71 5.04
N GLY A 336 -16.69 17.94 5.01
CA GLY A 336 -15.63 18.44 5.89
C GLY A 336 -14.26 18.54 5.20
N ILE A 337 -14.22 18.45 3.86
CA ILE A 337 -13.03 18.62 3.04
C ILE A 337 -13.31 19.74 2.03
N ASN A 338 -12.45 20.74 1.93
CA ASN A 338 -12.64 21.83 0.97
C ASN A 338 -12.28 21.42 -0.47
N ASP A 339 -12.51 22.31 -1.43
CA ASP A 339 -12.31 22.05 -2.85
C ASP A 339 -10.80 21.86 -3.19
N GLU A 340 -9.90 22.33 -2.31
CA GLU A 340 -8.45 22.13 -2.38
C GLU A 340 -7.99 20.79 -1.77
N GLY A 341 -8.89 20.00 -1.18
CA GLY A 341 -8.59 18.71 -0.56
C GLY A 341 -8.08 18.79 0.88
N GLU A 342 -8.19 19.96 1.52
CA GLU A 342 -7.77 20.17 2.91
C GLU A 342 -8.88 19.76 3.90
N LEU A 343 -8.45 19.19 5.03
CA LEU A 343 -9.34 18.72 6.10
C LEU A 343 -9.79 19.88 7.00
N GLU A 344 -10.92 20.51 6.68
CA GLU A 344 -11.52 21.54 7.54
C GLU A 344 -12.29 20.95 8.73
N GLY A 345 -12.89 19.77 8.53
CA GLY A 345 -13.79 19.14 9.48
C GLY A 345 -15.17 19.78 9.58
N ILE A 346 -16.12 19.04 10.13
CA ILE A 346 -17.47 19.56 10.37
C ILE A 346 -17.68 20.11 11.79
N ASN A 347 -16.75 19.86 12.72
CA ASN A 347 -16.92 20.08 14.17
C ASN A 347 -17.49 21.46 14.52
N THR A 348 -16.86 22.54 14.03
CA THR A 348 -17.26 23.91 14.36
C THR A 348 -18.62 24.28 13.78
N ALA A 349 -18.87 23.94 12.51
CA ALA A 349 -20.11 24.30 11.83
C ALA A 349 -21.29 23.43 12.31
N LEU A 350 -21.03 22.15 12.58
CA LEU A 350 -21.98 21.23 13.18
C LEU A 350 -22.43 21.72 14.57
N GLY A 351 -21.49 22.15 15.43
CA GLY A 351 -21.83 22.67 16.75
C GLY A 351 -22.70 23.94 16.68
N LYS A 352 -22.42 24.84 15.73
CA LYS A 352 -23.24 26.04 15.47
C LYS A 352 -24.64 25.68 14.98
N TRP A 353 -24.75 24.79 14.00
CA TRP A 353 -26.03 24.36 13.46
C TRP A 353 -26.86 23.59 14.49
N ALA A 354 -26.20 22.74 15.28
CA ALA A 354 -26.86 21.87 16.24
C ALA A 354 -27.26 22.56 17.53
N GLU A 355 -26.70 23.76 17.79
CA GLU A 355 -26.73 24.46 19.08
C GLU A 355 -26.34 23.54 20.25
N ALA A 356 -25.37 22.65 20.00
CA ALA A 356 -24.96 21.58 20.91
C ALA A 356 -23.48 21.21 20.72
N VAL A 357 -22.96 20.31 21.57
CA VAL A 357 -21.64 19.73 21.42
C VAL A 357 -21.58 18.94 20.09
N PRO A 358 -20.54 19.12 19.24
CA PRO A 358 -20.42 18.43 17.96
C PRO A 358 -19.92 16.99 18.11
N ASP A 359 -20.69 16.18 18.85
CA ASP A 359 -20.44 14.77 19.08
C ASP A 359 -21.09 13.88 18.00
N GLU A 360 -21.02 12.57 18.20
CA GLU A 360 -21.60 11.56 17.31
C GLU A 360 -23.12 11.73 17.16
N VAL A 361 -23.83 12.08 18.24
CA VAL A 361 -25.28 12.26 18.25
C VAL A 361 -25.70 13.48 17.42
N ALA A 362 -24.99 14.61 17.57
CA ALA A 362 -25.24 15.79 16.75
C ALA A 362 -24.99 15.51 15.26
N CYS A 363 -23.95 14.72 14.95
CA CYS A 363 -23.61 14.31 13.59
C CYS A 363 -24.68 13.37 13.01
N ASP A 364 -25.12 12.35 13.74
CA ASP A 364 -26.14 11.41 13.28
C ASP A 364 -27.47 12.12 12.98
N ARG A 365 -27.83 13.13 13.78
CA ARG A 365 -28.99 14.00 13.50
C ARG A 365 -28.82 14.75 12.18
N TYR A 366 -27.65 15.32 11.94
CA TYR A 366 -27.32 15.99 10.67
C TYR A 366 -27.42 15.02 9.47
N LEU A 367 -26.85 13.82 9.58
CA LEU A 367 -26.90 12.79 8.54
C LEU A 367 -28.34 12.31 8.27
N GLY A 368 -29.14 12.14 9.32
CA GLY A 368 -30.55 11.76 9.20
C GLY A 368 -31.38 12.77 8.39
N ILE A 369 -31.12 14.06 8.58
CA ILE A 369 -31.78 15.13 7.82
C ILE A 369 -31.32 15.11 6.36
N ILE A 370 -30.01 15.00 6.10
CA ILE A 370 -29.48 14.92 4.73
C ILE A 370 -30.06 13.71 3.99
N ARG A 371 -30.06 12.53 4.62
CA ARG A 371 -30.64 11.30 4.06
C ARG A 371 -32.10 11.50 3.68
N THR A 372 -32.89 12.11 4.56
CA THR A 372 -34.32 12.39 4.31
C THR A 372 -34.47 13.34 3.12
N LYS A 373 -33.71 14.43 3.08
CA LYS A 373 -33.78 15.40 1.99
C LYS A 373 -33.36 14.82 0.63
N ILE A 374 -32.33 13.97 0.59
CA ILE A 374 -31.93 13.27 -0.64
C ILE A 374 -33.09 12.40 -1.13
N ARG A 375 -33.65 11.55 -0.26
CA ARG A 375 -34.76 10.66 -0.62
C ARG A 375 -36.01 11.43 -1.08
N ASP A 376 -36.27 12.58 -0.48
CA ASP A 376 -37.41 13.42 -0.84
C ASP A 376 -37.24 14.09 -2.21
N GLU A 377 -36.00 14.31 -2.66
CA GLU A 377 -35.68 14.95 -3.95
C GLU A 377 -35.59 13.95 -5.12
N LEU A 378 -35.19 12.70 -4.88
CA LEU A 378 -34.93 11.69 -5.92
C LEU A 378 -36.13 10.81 -6.24
N ARG A 379 -36.31 10.46 -7.52
CA ARG A 379 -37.40 9.58 -7.97
C ARG A 379 -37.13 8.09 -7.67
N SER A 380 -35.89 7.67 -7.86
CA SER A 380 -35.45 6.28 -7.66
C SER A 380 -34.82 6.12 -6.28
N ASP A 381 -35.00 4.95 -5.68
CA ASP A 381 -34.33 4.62 -4.42
C ASP A 381 -32.86 4.28 -4.70
N VAL A 382 -31.98 5.20 -4.34
CA VAL A 382 -30.52 5.02 -4.47
C VAL A 382 -30.01 4.45 -3.16
N GLN A 383 -29.24 3.37 -3.23
CA GLN A 383 -28.58 2.82 -2.05
C GLN A 383 -27.47 3.76 -1.58
N LEU A 384 -27.61 4.24 -0.35
CA LEU A 384 -26.71 5.18 0.30
C LEU A 384 -26.26 4.63 1.66
N GLU A 385 -24.95 4.60 1.88
CA GLU A 385 -24.37 4.33 3.19
C GLU A 385 -23.73 5.60 3.74
N PHE A 386 -23.95 5.87 5.03
CA PHE A 386 -23.43 7.08 5.69
C PHE A 386 -22.53 6.63 6.81
N SER A 387 -21.31 7.17 6.84
CA SER A 387 -20.34 6.91 7.90
C SER A 387 -19.66 8.20 8.34
N GLN A 388 -19.01 8.17 9.50
CA GLN A 388 -18.24 9.29 10.02
C GLN A 388 -16.95 8.81 10.68
N THR A 389 -15.94 9.67 10.69
CA THR A 389 -14.64 9.37 11.31
C THR A 389 -13.94 10.65 11.76
N ILE A 390 -12.88 10.50 12.55
CA ILE A 390 -12.01 11.60 12.95
C ILE A 390 -10.65 11.40 12.29
N VAL A 391 -10.24 12.36 11.47
CA VAL A 391 -8.90 12.42 10.86
C VAL A 391 -8.26 13.73 11.31
N ASP A 392 -7.08 13.64 11.90
CA ASP A 392 -6.29 14.80 12.36
C ASP A 392 -7.09 15.76 13.27
N GLY A 393 -7.93 15.17 14.14
CA GLY A 393 -8.80 15.92 15.06
C GLY A 393 -10.07 16.50 14.43
N GLN A 394 -10.25 16.33 13.11
CA GLN A 394 -11.39 16.82 12.35
C GLN A 394 -12.39 15.69 12.07
N ARG A 395 -13.67 15.94 12.35
CA ARG A 395 -14.75 15.00 12.00
C ARG A 395 -15.09 15.14 10.52
N ILE A 396 -15.06 14.03 9.81
CA ILE A 396 -15.38 13.92 8.39
C ILE A 396 -16.54 12.94 8.23
N VAL A 397 -17.46 13.28 7.34
CA VAL A 397 -18.60 12.45 6.96
C VAL A 397 -18.36 11.88 5.57
N ILE A 398 -18.70 10.62 5.37
CA ILE A 398 -18.70 9.97 4.06
C ILE A 398 -20.10 9.51 3.71
N ILE A 399 -20.50 9.79 2.47
CA ILE A 399 -21.71 9.27 1.84
C ILE A 399 -21.27 8.39 0.68
N ASP A 400 -21.41 7.08 0.85
CA ASP A 400 -21.18 6.10 -0.19
C ASP A 400 -22.44 5.97 -1.06
N VAL A 401 -22.27 6.16 -2.37
CA VAL A 401 -23.34 6.12 -3.37
C VAL A 401 -23.12 4.92 -4.28
N ALA A 402 -24.01 3.94 -4.21
CA ALA A 402 -23.96 2.78 -5.11
C ALA A 402 -24.37 3.18 -6.54
N GLU A 403 -23.84 2.45 -7.53
CA GLU A 403 -24.38 2.48 -8.88
C GLU A 403 -25.84 1.98 -8.87
N SER A 404 -26.74 2.73 -9.50
CA SER A 404 -28.15 2.32 -9.60
C SER A 404 -28.31 1.24 -10.67
N ASN A 405 -29.06 0.20 -10.36
CA ASN A 405 -29.51 -0.78 -11.36
C ASN A 405 -30.67 -0.25 -12.22
N ASP A 406 -31.39 0.76 -11.73
CA ASP A 406 -32.50 1.42 -12.42
C ASP A 406 -32.05 2.82 -12.85
N LYS A 407 -31.41 2.88 -14.03
CA LYS A 407 -30.93 4.14 -14.64
C LYS A 407 -31.86 4.56 -15.78
N PRO A 408 -32.13 5.87 -15.98
CA PRO A 408 -31.52 6.99 -15.29
C PRO A 408 -32.19 7.32 -13.95
N VAL A 409 -31.36 7.63 -12.96
CA VAL A 409 -31.76 8.34 -11.74
C VAL A 409 -31.94 9.82 -12.10
N THR A 410 -33.07 10.41 -11.70
CA THR A 410 -33.38 11.83 -11.92
C THR A 410 -34.01 12.47 -10.68
N PHE A 411 -34.03 13.80 -10.65
CA PHE A 411 -34.81 14.58 -9.68
C PHE A 411 -36.31 14.41 -9.94
N LYS A 412 -37.14 14.54 -8.89
CA LYS A 412 -38.61 14.51 -9.01
C LYS A 412 -39.17 15.67 -9.84
N GLN A 413 -38.55 16.86 -9.75
CA GLN A 413 -39.05 18.09 -10.40
C GLN A 413 -38.50 18.33 -11.81
N GLU A 414 -37.37 17.69 -12.17
CA GLU A 414 -36.69 17.90 -13.46
C GLU A 414 -36.53 16.59 -14.24
N GLN A 415 -37.63 16.14 -14.87
CA GLN A 415 -37.73 14.82 -15.52
C GLN A 415 -36.80 14.60 -16.73
N THR A 416 -36.31 15.68 -17.34
CA THR A 416 -35.50 15.61 -18.57
C THR A 416 -34.04 15.95 -18.36
N THR A 417 -33.65 16.43 -17.16
CA THR A 417 -32.27 16.79 -16.85
C THR A 417 -31.52 15.56 -16.34
N LEU A 418 -30.70 14.96 -17.20
CA LEU A 418 -29.82 13.85 -16.83
C LEU A 418 -28.47 14.38 -16.36
N TYR A 419 -27.92 13.80 -15.30
CA TYR A 419 -26.60 14.15 -14.78
C TYR A 419 -25.65 12.94 -14.87
N LEU A 420 -24.44 13.18 -15.38
CA LEU A 420 -23.37 12.20 -15.46
C LEU A 420 -22.07 12.79 -14.92
N ARG A 421 -21.28 11.95 -14.24
CA ARG A 421 -19.94 12.28 -13.80
C ARG A 421 -18.96 12.25 -14.99
N ARG A 422 -18.24 13.35 -15.23
CA ARG A 422 -17.14 13.45 -16.22
C ARG A 422 -15.93 14.11 -15.54
N GLY A 423 -14.91 13.32 -15.20
CA GLY A 423 -13.82 13.78 -14.34
C GLY A 423 -14.34 14.17 -12.96
N SER A 424 -14.01 15.37 -12.49
CA SER A 424 -14.52 15.98 -11.25
C SER A 424 -15.83 16.74 -11.42
N ASN A 425 -16.41 16.80 -12.64
CA ASN A 425 -17.61 17.61 -12.90
C ASN A 425 -18.90 16.79 -13.03
N ASN A 426 -19.99 17.33 -12.47
CA ASN A 426 -21.36 16.83 -12.65
C ASN A 426 -22.00 17.53 -13.86
N SER A 427 -21.95 16.90 -15.03
CA SER A 427 -22.39 17.49 -16.29
C SER A 427 -23.84 17.11 -16.63
N LYS A 428 -24.63 18.08 -17.11
CA LYS A 428 -25.92 17.79 -17.75
C LYS A 428 -25.68 17.03 -19.06
N THR A 429 -26.47 16.01 -19.33
CA THR A 429 -26.40 15.25 -20.59
C THR A 429 -27.78 15.16 -21.24
N SER A 430 -27.82 15.05 -22.57
CA SER A 430 -29.06 14.90 -23.32
C SER A 430 -29.52 13.44 -23.32
N PRO A 431 -30.83 13.16 -23.52
CA PRO A 431 -31.32 11.78 -23.68
C PRO A 431 -30.68 11.00 -24.84
N GLU A 432 -30.20 11.70 -25.87
CA GLU A 432 -29.53 11.10 -27.04
C GLU A 432 -28.10 10.67 -26.70
N GLU A 433 -27.33 11.53 -26.03
CA GLU A 433 -26.00 11.20 -25.50
C GLU A 433 -26.06 10.04 -24.50
N TRP A 434 -27.06 10.05 -23.62
CA TRP A 434 -27.31 9.00 -22.64
C TRP A 434 -27.52 7.63 -23.29
N LYS A 435 -28.34 7.56 -24.35
CA LYS A 435 -28.59 6.31 -25.10
C LYS A 435 -27.32 5.77 -25.77
N ALA A 436 -26.45 6.65 -26.28
CA ALA A 436 -25.18 6.23 -26.88
C ALA A 436 -24.21 5.62 -25.85
N ILE A 437 -24.22 6.14 -24.61
CA ILE A 437 -23.35 5.67 -23.51
C ILE A 437 -23.83 4.32 -22.95
N ILE A 438 -25.14 4.13 -22.80
CA ILE A 438 -25.70 2.84 -22.37
C ILE A 438 -25.59 1.78 -23.48
N GLY A 439 -25.82 2.16 -24.74
CA GLY A 439 -25.77 1.23 -25.88
C GLY A 439 -24.38 0.67 -26.18
N SER A 440 -23.30 1.41 -25.89
CA SER A 440 -21.93 0.93 -26.04
C SER A 440 -21.50 -0.05 -24.94
N SER A 441 -22.12 0.02 -23.76
CA SER A 441 -21.85 -0.87 -22.62
C SER A 441 -22.46 -2.28 -22.78
N GLN A 442 -23.45 -2.45 -23.67
CA GLN A 442 -24.05 -3.76 -23.97
C GLN A 442 -23.32 -4.56 -25.07
N ASN A 443 -22.51 -3.92 -25.92
CA ASN A 443 -21.83 -4.58 -27.05
C ASN A 443 -20.47 -5.23 -26.70
N SER A 444 -19.95 -5.06 -25.48
CA SER A 444 -18.66 -5.61 -25.05
C SER A 444 -18.74 -7.01 -24.40
N ILE A 445 -19.94 -7.56 -24.20
CA ILE A 445 -20.14 -8.92 -23.61
C ILE A 445 -20.45 -9.97 -24.70
N GLY A 446 -20.48 -9.59 -25.98
CA GLY A 446 -21.07 -10.41 -27.05
C GLY A 446 -20.19 -10.76 -28.25
N VAL A 447 -18.86 -10.86 -28.15
CA VAL A 447 -18.04 -11.42 -29.26
C VAL A 447 -16.81 -12.17 -28.74
N GLN A 448 -16.99 -13.44 -28.33
CA GLN A 448 -15.93 -14.46 -28.39
C GLN A 448 -16.50 -15.87 -28.24
N THR A 449 -17.44 -16.28 -29.10
CA THR A 449 -17.63 -17.70 -29.42
C THR A 449 -18.35 -17.84 -30.75
N LEU A 450 -17.65 -18.42 -31.73
CA LEU A 450 -18.13 -19.23 -32.87
C LEU A 450 -17.25 -18.98 -34.10
N GLY A 451 -16.38 -19.94 -34.40
CA GLY A 451 -15.54 -19.91 -35.59
C GLY A 451 -14.57 -21.09 -35.69
N ARG A 452 -15.03 -22.33 -35.47
CA ARG A 452 -14.39 -23.55 -35.99
C ARG A 452 -15.46 -24.59 -36.27
N TYR A 453 -15.82 -24.72 -37.54
CA TYR A 453 -16.04 -25.98 -38.24
C TYR A 453 -15.60 -25.81 -39.68
#